data_AF-A0A2D6EBF8-F1
#
_entry.id   AF-A0A2D6EBF8-F1
#
_cell.length_a   1.000
_cell.length_b   1.000
_cell.length_c   1.000
_cell.angle_alpha   90.00
_cell.angle_beta   90.00
_cell.angle_gamma   90.00
#
_symmetry.space_group_name_H-M   'P 1'
#
loop_
_entity.id
_entity.type
_entity.pdbx_description
1 polymer ?
#
loop_
_entity_poly.entity_id
_entity_poly.type
_entity_poly.pdbx_seq_one_letter_code
_entity_poly.pdbx_strand_id
1 'polypeptide(L)'
;MLAQGGMRYYLDIMFSLSRLFRLFNPVAAVRDFREVWVQENPHRLRILLLSGAATFAIFGTMFTESHLIQPRPPEVTYITSYQGERTDAEIIAENIANQREKEERFAEADARRAAAREAYETVGSATGVDTDEARAEGEAERRQYERELAEARAKAVARWGTIDPETGAIVGPDTNADSPAVDAGE
;
A
#
# COMPACT_ATOMS: atom_id res chain seq x y z
N MET A 1 -14.95 -8.88 8.64
CA MET A 1 -13.67 -8.34 9.16
C MET A 1 -12.57 -8.81 8.22
N LEU A 2 -11.67 -8.05 7.58
CA LEU A 2 -11.31 -6.62 7.55
C LEU A 2 -10.43 -6.44 6.28
N ALA A 3 -10.99 -6.14 5.10
CA ALA A 3 -10.17 -5.86 3.90
C ALA A 3 -10.90 -5.04 2.80
N GLN A 4 -11.86 -4.19 3.17
CA GLN A 4 -12.55 -3.28 2.24
C GLN A 4 -12.61 -1.82 2.75
N GLY A 5 -11.72 -1.44 3.68
CA GLY A 5 -11.69 -0.08 4.23
C GLY A 5 -10.81 0.90 3.48
N GLY A 6 -9.69 0.44 2.89
CA GLY A 6 -8.57 1.32 2.52
C GLY A 6 -8.87 2.40 1.48
N MET A 7 -9.57 2.07 0.39
CA MET A 7 -9.86 3.06 -0.66
C MET A 7 -10.89 4.11 -0.26
N ARG A 8 -11.79 3.79 0.68
CA ARG A 8 -12.79 4.75 1.17
C ARG A 8 -12.15 5.81 2.07
N TYR A 9 -11.12 5.43 2.84
CA TYR A 9 -10.33 6.38 3.64
C TYR A 9 -9.58 7.42 2.78
N TYR A 10 -9.00 7.03 1.64
CA TYR A 10 -8.28 7.98 0.78
C TYR A 10 -9.21 8.98 0.10
N LEU A 11 -10.36 8.52 -0.38
CA LEU A 11 -11.39 9.38 -0.95
C LEU A 11 -11.97 10.31 0.11
N ASP A 12 -12.22 9.82 1.34
CA ASP A 12 -12.70 10.66 2.45
C ASP A 12 -11.65 11.67 2.92
N ILE A 13 -10.36 11.32 2.97
CA ILE A 13 -9.27 12.24 3.32
C ILE A 13 -9.11 13.32 2.23
N MET A 14 -9.14 12.96 0.95
CA MET A 14 -9.09 13.94 -0.14
C MET A 14 -10.35 14.82 -0.21
N PHE A 15 -11.53 14.25 0.06
CA PHE A 15 -12.79 15.00 0.14
C PHE A 15 -12.85 15.89 1.40
N SER A 16 -12.19 15.48 2.49
CA SER A 16 -12.06 16.27 3.71
C SER A 16 -11.13 17.46 3.52
N LEU A 17 -9.95 17.27 2.89
CA LEU A 17 -9.01 18.34 2.59
C LEU A 17 -9.63 19.37 1.64
N SER A 18 -10.32 18.94 0.59
CA SER A 18 -11.00 19.86 -0.34
C SER A 18 -12.16 20.62 0.32
N ARG A 19 -12.91 20.01 1.25
CA ARG A 19 -13.86 20.76 2.10
C ARG A 19 -13.15 21.74 3.04
N LEU A 20 -12.03 21.34 3.64
CA LEU A 20 -11.25 22.19 4.54
C LEU A 20 -10.76 23.44 3.82
N PHE A 21 -10.20 23.33 2.61
CA PHE A 21 -9.77 24.49 1.82
C PHE A 21 -10.91 25.34 1.26
N ARG A 22 -12.12 24.77 1.16
CA ARG A 22 -13.34 25.51 0.81
C ARG A 22 -13.89 26.32 1.99
N LEU A 23 -13.73 25.82 3.22
CA LEU A 23 -14.10 26.50 4.47
C LEU A 23 -13.02 27.48 4.95
N PHE A 24 -11.75 27.09 4.85
CA PHE A 24 -10.56 27.87 5.18
C PHE A 24 -9.82 28.18 3.88
N ASN A 25 -10.20 29.29 3.24
CA ASN A 25 -9.48 29.77 2.06
C ASN A 25 -8.23 30.56 2.49
N PRO A 26 -7.01 30.00 2.36
CA PRO A 26 -5.79 30.66 2.84
C PRO A 26 -5.48 31.94 2.07
N VAL A 27 -5.86 31.99 0.79
CA VAL A 27 -5.67 33.17 -0.06
C VAL A 27 -6.56 34.32 0.41
N ALA A 28 -7.81 34.01 0.79
CA ALA A 28 -8.73 35.00 1.35
C ALA A 28 -8.21 35.55 2.69
N ALA A 29 -7.68 34.69 3.56
CA ALA A 29 -7.12 35.09 4.86
C ALA A 29 -5.88 36.01 4.71
N VAL A 30 -4.97 35.70 3.77
CA VAL A 30 -3.80 36.55 3.49
C VAL A 30 -4.23 37.91 2.91
N ARG A 31 -5.25 37.92 2.05
CA ARG A 31 -5.80 39.17 1.49
C ARG A 31 -6.44 40.05 2.55
N ASP A 32 -7.24 39.45 3.43
CA ASP A 32 -7.88 40.13 4.57
C ASP A 32 -6.83 40.74 5.51
N PHE A 33 -5.78 39.95 5.83
CA PHE A 33 -4.64 40.46 6.62
C PHE A 33 -3.95 41.65 5.94
N ARG A 34 -3.69 41.57 4.63
CA ARG A 34 -3.08 42.67 3.86
C ARG A 34 -3.95 43.92 3.88
N GLU A 35 -5.27 43.77 3.77
CA GLU A 35 -6.21 44.88 3.80
C GLU A 35 -6.17 45.60 5.15
N VAL A 36 -6.24 44.85 6.26
CA VAL A 36 -6.12 45.41 7.63
C VAL A 36 -4.76 46.08 7.86
N TRP A 37 -3.69 45.55 7.24
CA TRP A 37 -2.34 46.10 7.39
C TRP A 37 -2.08 47.37 6.59
N VAL A 38 -2.70 47.48 5.41
CA VAL A 38 -2.56 48.65 4.52
C VAL A 38 -3.51 49.79 4.93
N GLN A 39 -4.66 49.48 5.55
CA GLN A 39 -5.53 50.50 6.12
C GLN A 39 -4.78 51.31 7.19
N GLU A 40 -4.94 52.64 7.17
CA GLU A 40 -4.42 53.55 8.19
C GLU A 40 -5.20 53.40 9.51
N ASN A 41 -5.01 52.27 10.18
CA ASN A 41 -5.57 52.03 11.50
C ASN A 41 -4.50 52.34 12.57
N PRO A 42 -4.77 53.27 13.51
CA PRO A 42 -3.84 53.61 14.59
C PRO A 42 -3.63 52.47 15.60
N HIS A 43 -4.44 51.41 15.56
CA HIS A 43 -4.39 50.28 16.49
C HIS A 43 -3.86 48.99 15.87
N ARG A 44 -3.34 49.00 14.63
CA ARG A 44 -2.83 47.81 13.92
C ARG A 44 -1.87 46.94 14.76
N LEU A 45 -0.94 47.57 15.49
CA LEU A 45 0.00 46.86 16.35
C LEU A 45 -0.67 46.25 17.59
N ARG A 46 -1.69 46.90 18.15
CA ARG A 46 -2.43 46.39 19.31
C ARG A 46 -3.26 45.16 18.94
N ILE A 47 -3.91 45.21 17.78
CA ILE A 47 -4.69 44.09 17.25
C ILE A 47 -3.76 42.90 16.96
N LEU A 48 -2.61 43.14 16.34
CA LEU A 48 -1.60 42.11 16.08
C LEU A 48 -1.07 41.47 17.37
N LEU A 49 -0.74 42.30 18.37
CA LEU A 49 -0.25 41.80 19.65
C LEU A 49 -1.32 41.00 20.40
N LEU A 50 -2.58 41.45 20.37
CA LEU A 50 -3.68 40.74 21.04
C LEU A 50 -3.98 39.39 20.38
N SER A 51 -4.05 39.34 19.04
CA SER A 51 -4.28 38.09 18.31
C SER A 51 -3.10 37.13 18.42
N GLY A 52 -1.88 37.65 18.38
CA GLY A 52 -0.66 36.90 18.64
C GLY A 52 -0.65 36.33 20.05
N ALA A 53 -0.91 37.16 21.07
CA ALA A 53 -0.95 36.73 22.47
C ALA A 53 -1.99 35.63 22.70
N ALA A 54 -3.19 35.73 22.12
CA ALA A 54 -4.21 34.68 22.21
C ALA A 54 -3.71 33.36 21.58
N THR A 55 -3.09 33.44 20.41
CA THR A 55 -2.55 32.27 19.70
C THR A 55 -1.41 31.62 20.49
N PHE A 56 -0.43 32.40 20.94
CA PHE A 56 0.70 31.92 21.73
C PHE A 56 0.29 31.44 23.12
N ALA A 57 -0.77 31.98 23.73
CA ALA A 57 -1.31 31.45 24.98
C ALA A 57 -1.82 30.02 24.82
N ILE A 58 -2.57 29.74 23.74
CA ILE A 58 -3.07 28.39 23.43
C ILE A 58 -1.89 27.44 23.20
N PHE A 59 -0.99 27.76 22.27
CA PHE A 59 0.15 26.88 21.97
C PHE A 59 1.14 26.76 23.14
N GLY A 60 1.30 27.81 23.94
CA GLY A 60 2.17 27.82 25.11
C GLY A 60 1.79 26.77 26.13
N THR A 61 0.48 26.53 26.34
CA THR A 61 0.00 25.45 27.20
C THR A 61 0.27 24.05 26.64
N MET A 62 0.38 23.91 25.32
CA MET A 62 0.67 22.62 24.68
C MET A 62 2.16 22.27 24.75
N PHE A 63 3.05 23.28 24.69
CA PHE A 63 4.50 23.06 24.75
C PHE A 63 4.99 22.59 26.13
N THR A 64 4.23 22.79 27.21
CA THR A 64 4.65 22.41 28.56
C THR A 64 4.60 20.90 28.82
N GLU A 65 3.92 20.13 27.98
CA GLU A 65 3.80 18.66 28.12
C GLU A 65 4.69 17.92 27.10
N SER A 66 6.00 18.15 27.16
CA SER A 66 6.97 17.26 26.51
C SER A 66 7.60 16.32 27.53
N HIS A 67 6.84 15.32 27.98
CA HIS A 67 7.44 14.14 28.56
C HIS A 67 7.94 13.25 27.41
N LEU A 68 9.16 13.53 26.93
CA LEU A 68 9.97 12.58 26.17
C LEU A 68 10.40 11.44 27.11
N ILE A 69 9.45 10.70 27.66
CA ILE A 69 9.73 9.37 28.18
C ILE A 69 10.01 8.54 26.94
N GLN A 70 11.26 8.09 26.77
CA GLN A 70 11.54 7.07 25.77
C GLN A 70 10.55 5.94 26.02
N PRO A 71 9.74 5.53 25.01
CA PRO A 71 8.79 4.46 25.21
C PRO A 71 9.56 3.27 25.77
N ARG A 72 9.14 2.77 26.95
CA ARG A 72 9.71 1.53 27.47
C ARG A 72 9.60 0.50 26.35
N PRO A 73 10.71 -0.19 25.99
CA PRO A 73 10.65 -1.18 24.92
C PRO A 73 9.49 -2.14 25.24
N PRO A 74 8.59 -2.39 24.27
CA PRO A 74 7.46 -3.27 24.53
C PRO A 74 7.98 -4.63 24.98
N GLU A 75 7.33 -5.23 25.98
CA GLU A 75 7.57 -6.62 26.33
C GLU A 75 7.07 -7.49 25.17
N VAL A 76 7.98 -7.84 24.26
CA VAL A 76 7.67 -8.73 23.14
C VAL A 76 7.59 -10.15 23.68
N THR A 77 6.37 -10.66 23.82
CA THR A 77 6.15 -12.09 24.03
C THR A 77 6.26 -12.79 22.68
N TYR A 78 7.40 -13.44 22.43
CA TYR A 78 7.56 -14.30 21.27
C TYR A 78 6.76 -15.58 21.45
N ILE A 79 5.74 -15.77 20.63
CA ILE A 79 5.01 -17.04 20.54
C ILE A 79 5.67 -17.85 19.42
N THR A 80 6.52 -18.80 19.80
CA THR A 80 7.13 -19.72 18.83
C THR A 80 6.09 -20.80 18.47
N SER A 81 5.41 -20.63 17.33
CA SER A 81 4.53 -21.67 16.78
C SER A 81 5.29 -22.71 15.94
N TYR A 82 6.60 -22.51 15.73
CA TYR A 82 7.44 -23.44 15.00
C TYR A 82 7.75 -24.66 15.85
N GLN A 83 7.36 -25.85 15.37
CA GLN A 83 7.77 -27.11 15.98
C GLN A 83 9.22 -27.40 15.58
N GLY A 84 10.16 -26.94 16.40
CA GLY A 84 11.60 -27.09 16.17
C GLY A 84 12.12 -28.54 16.16
N GLU A 85 11.27 -29.51 16.49
CA GLU A 85 11.61 -30.94 16.47
C GLU A 85 11.36 -31.61 15.11
N ARG A 86 10.78 -30.88 14.14
CA ARG A 86 10.49 -31.42 12.82
C ARG A 86 11.73 -31.45 11.93
N THR A 87 11.92 -32.55 11.23
CA THR A 87 13.01 -32.74 10.28
C THR A 87 12.70 -32.07 8.94
N ASP A 88 13.74 -31.70 8.18
CA ASP A 88 13.60 -31.14 6.84
C ASP A 88 12.80 -32.06 5.90
N ALA A 89 12.95 -33.38 6.05
CA ALA A 89 12.19 -34.36 5.29
C ALA A 89 10.68 -34.29 5.58
N GLU A 90 10.30 -34.11 6.83
CA GLU A 90 8.90 -33.93 7.24
C GLU A 90 8.34 -32.58 6.79
N ILE A 91 9.17 -31.53 6.74
CA ILE A 91 8.79 -30.21 6.22
C ILE A 91 8.52 -30.30 4.72
N ILE A 92 9.39 -30.96 3.95
CA ILE A 92 9.20 -31.15 2.51
C ILE A 92 7.95 -31.98 2.24
N ALA A 93 7.75 -33.09 2.96
CA ALA A 93 6.58 -33.95 2.80
C ALA A 93 5.28 -33.21 3.09
N GLU A 94 5.23 -32.42 4.17
CA GLU A 94 4.04 -31.62 4.50
C GLU A 94 3.80 -30.52 3.46
N ASN A 95 4.85 -29.83 2.99
CA ASN A 95 4.70 -28.83 1.94
C ASN A 95 4.11 -29.44 0.66
N ILE A 96 4.60 -30.61 0.22
CA ILE A 96 4.06 -31.30 -0.94
C ILE A 96 2.59 -31.66 -0.74
N ALA A 97 2.22 -32.19 0.43
CA ALA A 97 0.83 -32.49 0.74
C ALA A 97 -0.06 -31.24 0.72
N ASN A 98 0.42 -30.14 1.32
CA ASN A 98 -0.29 -28.87 1.35
C ASN A 98 -0.42 -28.23 -0.05
N GLN A 99 0.59 -28.36 -0.91
CA GLN A 99 0.48 -27.88 -2.30
C GLN A 99 -0.56 -28.67 -3.08
N ARG A 100 -0.61 -30.00 -2.91
CA ARG A 100 -1.64 -30.84 -3.57
C ARG A 100 -3.05 -30.44 -3.13
N GLU A 101 -3.29 -30.28 -1.83
CA GLU A 101 -4.60 -29.86 -1.32
C GLU A 101 -4.96 -28.44 -1.81
N LYS A 102 -3.97 -27.55 -1.90
CA LYS A 102 -4.16 -26.21 -2.45
C LYS A 102 -4.53 -26.26 -3.94
N GLU A 103 -3.83 -27.06 -4.72
CA GLU A 103 -4.08 -27.24 -6.16
C GLU A 103 -5.49 -27.81 -6.41
N GLU A 104 -5.89 -28.84 -5.66
CA GLU A 104 -7.23 -29.43 -5.73
C GLU A 104 -8.32 -28.39 -5.43
N ARG A 105 -8.20 -27.67 -4.30
CA ARG A 105 -9.15 -26.60 -3.95
C ARG A 105 -9.19 -25.49 -4.98
N PHE A 106 -8.05 -25.15 -5.58
CA PHE A 106 -7.98 -24.11 -6.60
C PHE A 106 -8.66 -24.57 -7.90
N ALA A 107 -8.46 -25.82 -8.30
CA ALA A 107 -9.11 -26.41 -9.47
C ALA A 107 -10.64 -26.44 -9.30
N GLU A 108 -11.15 -26.86 -8.14
CA GLU A 108 -12.58 -26.83 -7.84
C GLU A 108 -13.15 -25.41 -7.87
N ALA A 109 -12.44 -24.46 -7.26
CA ALA A 109 -12.87 -23.06 -7.23
C ALA A 109 -12.89 -22.45 -8.64
N ASP A 110 -11.91 -22.77 -9.48
CA ASP A 110 -11.86 -22.26 -10.84
C ASP A 110 -12.96 -22.88 -11.72
N ALA A 111 -13.22 -24.18 -11.59
CA ALA A 111 -14.35 -24.83 -12.26
C ALA A 111 -15.70 -24.17 -11.89
N ARG A 112 -15.91 -23.84 -10.60
CA ARG A 112 -17.11 -23.12 -10.16
C ARG A 112 -17.19 -21.71 -10.73
N ARG A 113 -16.07 -20.98 -10.78
CA ARG A 113 -16.04 -19.63 -11.39
C ARG A 113 -16.29 -19.69 -12.88
N ALA A 114 -15.78 -20.71 -13.58
CA ALA A 114 -16.02 -20.92 -15.01
C ALA A 114 -17.51 -21.16 -15.28
N ALA A 115 -18.14 -22.08 -14.53
CA ALA A 115 -19.56 -22.34 -14.64
C ALA A 115 -20.42 -21.09 -14.31
N ALA A 116 -20.01 -20.30 -13.31
CA ALA A 116 -20.70 -19.05 -12.99
C ALA A 116 -20.59 -18.03 -14.14
N ARG A 117 -19.41 -17.86 -14.74
CA ARG A 117 -19.21 -16.97 -15.90
C ARG A 117 -20.09 -17.38 -17.07
N GLU A 118 -20.11 -18.66 -17.42
CA GLU A 118 -20.95 -19.20 -18.50
C GLU A 118 -22.45 -18.97 -18.25
N ALA A 119 -22.91 -19.18 -17.00
CA ALA A 119 -24.29 -18.90 -16.63
C ALA A 119 -24.63 -17.40 -16.76
N TYR A 120 -23.74 -16.50 -16.34
CA TYR A 120 -23.92 -15.06 -16.50
C TYR A 120 -23.97 -14.64 -17.97
N GLU A 121 -23.11 -15.19 -18.82
CA GLU A 121 -23.09 -14.91 -20.26
C GLU A 121 -24.38 -15.39 -20.95
N THR A 122 -24.88 -16.56 -20.57
CA THR A 122 -26.15 -17.12 -21.08
C THR A 122 -27.33 -16.23 -20.70
N VAL A 123 -27.38 -15.73 -19.46
CA VAL A 123 -28.44 -14.82 -19.01
C VAL A 123 -28.32 -13.43 -19.65
N GLY A 124 -27.09 -12.90 -19.78
CA GLY A 124 -26.82 -11.60 -20.41
C GLY A 124 -27.24 -11.58 -21.88
N SER A 125 -26.83 -12.59 -22.66
CA SER A 125 -27.21 -12.73 -24.06
C SER A 125 -28.72 -12.89 -24.26
N ALA A 126 -29.41 -13.62 -23.37
CA ALA A 126 -30.87 -13.76 -23.42
C ALA A 126 -31.64 -12.47 -23.05
N THR A 127 -31.02 -11.56 -22.28
CA THR A 127 -31.63 -10.30 -21.81
C THR A 127 -31.24 -9.09 -22.65
N GLY A 128 -30.46 -9.29 -23.74
CA GLY A 128 -30.06 -8.25 -24.68
C GLY A 128 -28.87 -7.40 -24.22
N VAL A 129 -28.09 -7.88 -23.25
CA VAL A 129 -26.81 -7.27 -22.84
C VAL A 129 -25.71 -7.76 -23.78
N ASP A 130 -24.88 -6.85 -24.31
CA ASP A 130 -23.72 -7.22 -25.11
C ASP A 130 -22.61 -7.80 -24.22
N THR A 131 -22.55 -9.12 -24.17
CA THR A 131 -21.57 -9.88 -23.38
C THR A 131 -20.25 -10.10 -24.12
N ASP A 132 -20.23 -9.92 -25.45
CA ASP A 132 -19.08 -10.24 -26.28
C ASP A 132 -18.05 -9.09 -26.26
N GLU A 133 -18.53 -7.84 -26.32
CA GLU A 133 -17.66 -6.65 -26.18
C GLU A 133 -17.01 -6.62 -24.79
N ALA A 134 -17.80 -6.82 -23.73
CA ALA A 134 -17.30 -6.86 -22.35
C ALA A 134 -16.27 -7.98 -22.13
N ARG A 135 -16.43 -9.14 -22.79
CA ARG A 135 -15.44 -10.23 -22.73
C ARG A 135 -14.14 -9.84 -23.42
N ALA A 136 -14.23 -9.24 -24.61
CA ALA A 136 -13.07 -8.81 -25.39
C ALA A 136 -12.24 -7.74 -24.67
N GLU A 137 -12.90 -6.76 -24.06
CA GLU A 137 -12.27 -5.74 -23.22
C GLU A 137 -11.59 -6.36 -22.00
N GLY A 138 -12.29 -7.21 -21.25
CA GLY A 138 -11.73 -7.88 -20.08
C GLY A 138 -10.56 -8.81 -20.41
N GLU A 139 -10.55 -9.46 -21.57
CA GLU A 139 -9.37 -10.19 -22.06
C GLU A 139 -8.20 -9.28 -22.43
N ALA A 140 -8.47 -8.13 -23.06
CA ALA A 140 -7.43 -7.15 -23.39
C ALA A 140 -6.77 -6.60 -22.12
N GLU A 141 -7.56 -6.24 -21.11
CA GLU A 141 -7.07 -5.78 -19.81
C GLU A 141 -6.25 -6.87 -19.09
N ARG A 142 -6.74 -8.13 -19.07
CA ARG A 142 -6.00 -9.26 -18.48
C ARG A 142 -4.66 -9.47 -19.17
N ARG A 143 -4.62 -9.44 -20.51
CA ARG A 143 -3.37 -9.56 -21.28
C ARG A 143 -2.41 -8.41 -21.00
N GLN A 144 -2.90 -7.19 -20.80
CA GLN A 144 -2.07 -6.04 -20.43
C GLN A 144 -1.50 -6.23 -19.02
N TYR A 145 -2.35 -6.57 -18.05
CA TYR A 145 -1.94 -6.84 -16.67
C TYR A 145 -0.90 -7.96 -16.57
N GLU A 146 -1.07 -9.05 -17.32
CA GLU A 146 -0.11 -10.16 -17.37
C GLU A 146 1.25 -9.73 -17.92
N ARG A 147 1.28 -8.85 -18.93
CA ARG A 147 2.53 -8.28 -19.47
C ARG A 147 3.22 -7.40 -18.43
N GLU A 148 2.49 -6.50 -17.81
CA GLU A 148 3.02 -5.63 -16.75
C GLU A 148 3.57 -6.44 -15.58
N LEU A 149 2.86 -7.49 -15.17
CA LEU A 149 3.30 -8.39 -14.13
C LEU A 149 4.54 -9.19 -14.53
N ALA A 150 4.63 -9.66 -15.78
CA ALA A 150 5.80 -10.35 -16.30
C ALA A 150 7.03 -9.43 -16.32
N GLU A 151 6.87 -8.17 -16.75
CA GLU A 151 7.92 -7.16 -16.70
C GLU A 151 8.34 -6.83 -15.26
N ALA A 152 7.38 -6.69 -14.34
CA ALA A 152 7.65 -6.44 -12.93
C ALA A 152 8.39 -7.62 -12.29
N ARG A 153 7.99 -8.86 -12.62
CA ARG A 153 8.70 -10.08 -12.19
C ARG A 153 10.11 -10.13 -12.74
N ALA A 154 10.30 -9.85 -14.03
CA ALA A 154 11.63 -9.82 -14.65
C ALA A 154 12.54 -8.79 -13.96
N LYS A 155 12.03 -7.59 -13.67
CA LYS A 155 12.77 -6.55 -12.92
C LYS A 155 13.06 -6.99 -11.48
N ALA A 156 12.14 -7.67 -10.82
CA ALA A 156 12.34 -8.18 -9.47
C ALA A 156 13.42 -9.27 -9.44
N VAL A 157 13.38 -10.21 -10.38
CA VAL A 157 14.39 -11.26 -10.53
C VAL A 157 15.76 -10.66 -10.86
N ALA A 158 15.82 -9.70 -11.78
CA ALA A 158 17.06 -9.00 -12.12
C ALA A 158 17.64 -8.17 -10.95
N ARG A 159 16.81 -7.72 -10.01
CA ARG A 159 17.24 -6.91 -8.87
C ARG A 159 17.63 -7.75 -7.65
N TRP A 160 16.88 -8.81 -7.40
CA TRP A 160 16.95 -9.56 -6.14
C TRP A 160 17.35 -11.02 -6.32
N GLY A 161 17.49 -11.48 -7.55
CA GLY A 161 17.67 -12.89 -7.87
C GLY A 161 16.35 -13.67 -7.86
N THR A 162 16.43 -14.96 -8.17
CA THR A 162 15.31 -15.91 -8.12
C THR A 162 15.70 -17.13 -7.30
N ILE A 163 14.70 -17.87 -6.82
CA ILE A 163 14.92 -19.18 -6.20
C ILE A 163 14.83 -20.22 -7.32
N ASP A 164 15.84 -21.09 -7.41
CA ASP A 164 15.80 -22.25 -8.28
C ASP A 164 14.70 -23.21 -7.78
N PRO A 165 13.67 -23.50 -8.59
CA PRO A 165 12.56 -24.35 -8.18
C PRO A 165 12.94 -25.81 -7.91
N GLU A 166 14.07 -26.30 -8.44
CA GLU A 166 14.52 -27.70 -8.26
C GLU A 166 15.48 -27.84 -7.07
N THR A 167 16.34 -26.86 -6.85
CA THR A 167 17.39 -26.94 -5.82
C THR A 167 17.11 -26.08 -4.58
N GLY A 168 16.15 -25.15 -4.67
CA GLY A 168 15.86 -24.17 -3.61
C GLY A 168 16.97 -23.14 -3.38
N ALA A 169 18.02 -23.14 -4.21
CA ALA A 169 19.13 -22.22 -4.11
C ALA A 169 18.71 -20.80 -4.52
N ILE A 170 19.17 -19.79 -3.79
CA ILE A 170 19.01 -18.39 -4.19
C ILE A 170 20.02 -18.11 -5.30
N VAL A 171 19.53 -18.04 -6.53
CA VAL A 171 20.29 -17.57 -7.69
C VAL A 171 20.26 -16.04 -7.64
N GLY A 172 21.33 -15.43 -7.14
CA GLY A 172 21.48 -13.97 -7.12
C GLY A 172 21.39 -13.36 -8.52
N PRO A 173 21.19 -12.03 -8.63
CA PRO A 173 21.31 -11.36 -9.92
C PRO A 173 22.72 -11.63 -10.44
N ASP A 174 22.83 -12.05 -11.69
CA ASP A 174 24.04 -12.43 -12.41
C ASP A 174 25.23 -11.50 -12.09
N THR A 175 26.05 -11.87 -11.10
CA THR A 175 27.19 -11.07 -10.62
C THR A 175 28.40 -11.11 -11.55
N ASN A 176 28.25 -11.62 -12.78
CA ASN A 176 29.36 -11.86 -13.72
C ASN A 176 29.60 -10.74 -14.74
N ALA A 177 29.09 -9.52 -14.53
CA ALA A 177 29.38 -8.42 -15.44
C ALA A 177 30.27 -7.31 -14.87
N ASP A 178 30.46 -7.15 -13.54
CA ASP A 178 31.10 -5.91 -13.06
C ASP A 178 31.77 -5.94 -11.67
N SER A 179 32.35 -7.07 -11.23
CA SER A 179 33.25 -7.03 -10.06
C SER A 179 34.68 -6.70 -10.50
N PRO A 180 35.24 -5.50 -10.21
CA PRO A 180 36.66 -5.26 -10.39
C PRO A 180 37.42 -6.20 -9.45
N ALA A 181 38.41 -6.89 -10.02
CA ALA A 181 39.27 -7.83 -9.31
C ALA A 181 39.81 -7.17 -8.02
N VAL A 182 39.39 -7.70 -6.87
CA VAL A 182 39.99 -7.32 -5.59
C VAL A 182 41.31 -8.06 -5.48
N ASP A 183 42.37 -7.28 -5.63
CA ASP A 183 43.76 -7.63 -5.42
C ASP A 183 43.95 -8.28 -4.03
N ALA A 184 44.40 -9.54 -4.04
CA ALA A 184 44.80 -10.27 -2.85
C ALA A 184 46.26 -9.90 -2.55
N GLY A 185 46.45 -8.84 -1.75
CA GLY A 185 47.75 -8.46 -1.22
C GLY A 185 48.03 -9.14 0.12
N GLU A 186 49.14 -9.90 0.16
CA GLU A 186 49.90 -10.31 1.35
C GLU A 186 50.39 -9.12 2.19
#